data_AF-A0A0T6BF47-F1
#
_entry.id   AF-A0A0T6BF47-F1
#
_cell.length_a   1.000
_cell.length_b   1.000
_cell.length_c   1.000
_cell.angle_alpha   90.00
_cell.angle_beta   90.00
_cell.angle_gamma   90.00
#
_symmetry.space_group_name_H-M   'P 1'
#
loop_
_entity.id
_entity.type
_entity.pdbx_description
1 polymer ?
#
loop_
_entity_poly.entity_id
_entity_poly.type
_entity_poly.pdbx_seq_one_letter_code
_entity_poly.pdbx_strand_id
1 'polypeptide(L)'
;QDETINEQASILSSLPNVDAEKLHRLKARLITKQENNALNSTPTFTGHQEFYKDFILASGSHVFYEHLKNTIILEINQLSASSTFNDFLENEENDFNVDSTMRNSYFSNLKFLRMLAKFLGFIEALSYKMDSKMVSEGIIKAEIDTRRWYQPNFDLKQIVLRAIKENTLILAIPWMVKYISMLDYVTIRLPYFESVLEILFYIYYAINTQWEPNPNKVIIKFCLGWLFELPHFPSESYYNWLSNTSSADISKRLNSNWNHVQNGKTDSNLGKNQLTPSLDDVEIVDQTILYTFCPYLEGFRKLLSTNSLNSGNVAKHITPLSTVENSVDVTEKKLKCQLEEAFFNCQPVSVRKTVE
;
A
#
# COMPACT_ATOMS: atom_id res chain seq x y z
N GLN A 1 8.73 9.34 39.44
CA GLN A 1 7.63 8.80 38.60
C GLN A 1 7.65 7.26 38.58
N ASP A 2 8.50 6.66 39.41
CA ASP A 2 9.01 5.29 39.26
C ASP A 2 8.32 4.30 40.22
N GLU A 3 7.70 4.80 41.29
CA GLU A 3 7.01 3.99 42.31
C GLU A 3 5.85 3.19 41.70
N THR A 4 5.08 3.80 40.80
CA THR A 4 3.93 3.14 40.11
C THR A 4 4.35 2.07 39.11
N ILE A 5 5.63 2.02 38.69
CA ILE A 5 6.19 0.93 37.88
C ILE A 5 6.52 -0.26 38.80
N ASN A 6 7.05 0.01 39.99
CA ASN A 6 7.45 -1.01 40.96
C ASN A 6 6.25 -1.74 41.59
N GLU A 7 5.17 -1.01 41.91
CA GLU A 7 3.90 -1.63 42.35
C GLU A 7 3.30 -2.55 41.27
N GLN A 8 3.32 -2.14 40.00
CA GLN A 8 2.81 -2.98 38.91
C GLN A 8 3.63 -4.27 38.75
N ALA A 9 4.95 -4.22 38.92
CA ALA A 9 5.79 -5.41 38.91
C ALA A 9 5.46 -6.36 40.08
N SER A 10 5.24 -5.82 41.27
CA SER A 10 4.83 -6.57 42.46
C SER A 10 3.50 -7.31 42.22
N ILE A 11 2.46 -6.61 41.76
CA ILE A 11 1.13 -7.19 41.46
C ILE A 11 1.21 -8.29 40.38
N LEU A 12 2.09 -8.13 39.39
CA LEU A 12 2.30 -9.15 38.35
C LEU A 12 2.99 -10.42 38.89
N SER A 13 3.78 -10.33 39.96
CA SER A 13 4.44 -11.48 40.59
C SER A 13 3.56 -12.26 41.57
N SER A 14 2.47 -11.68 42.07
CA SER A 14 1.60 -12.30 43.08
C SER A 14 0.44 -13.14 42.52
N LEU A 15 0.32 -13.22 41.20
CA LEU A 15 -0.73 -14.00 40.50
C LEU A 15 -0.33 -15.48 40.35
N PRO A 16 -0.94 -16.43 41.09
CA PRO A 16 -0.57 -17.84 41.00
C PRO A 16 -0.88 -18.41 39.61
N ASN A 17 0.03 -19.26 39.11
CA ASN A 17 0.00 -19.88 37.77
C ASN A 17 0.02 -18.92 36.56
N VAL A 18 0.16 -17.60 36.74
CA VAL A 18 0.28 -16.67 35.61
C VAL A 18 1.74 -16.31 35.36
N ASP A 19 2.29 -16.87 34.29
CA ASP A 19 3.63 -16.55 33.80
C ASP A 19 3.72 -15.06 33.41
N ALA A 20 4.51 -14.30 34.17
CA ALA A 20 4.71 -12.87 33.98
C ALA A 20 5.31 -12.51 32.61
N GLU A 21 6.09 -13.41 31.99
CA GLU A 21 6.63 -13.20 30.64
C GLU A 21 5.52 -13.36 29.59
N LYS A 22 4.61 -14.32 29.77
CA LYS A 22 3.38 -14.41 28.94
C LYS A 22 2.49 -13.19 29.13
N LEU A 23 2.35 -12.68 30.35
CA LEU A 23 1.55 -11.49 30.63
C LEU A 23 2.19 -10.22 30.03
N HIS A 24 3.53 -10.10 30.09
CA HIS A 24 4.25 -9.03 29.40
C HIS A 24 4.13 -9.12 27.87
N ARG A 25 4.26 -10.33 27.29
CA ARG A 25 4.01 -10.57 25.85
C ARG A 25 2.55 -10.28 25.45
N LEU A 26 1.57 -10.54 26.32
CA LEU A 26 0.17 -10.20 26.09
C LEU A 26 -0.06 -8.69 26.16
N LYS A 27 0.46 -8.00 27.19
CA LYS A 27 0.44 -6.54 27.34
C LYS A 27 1.09 -5.86 26.13
N ALA A 28 2.21 -6.40 25.65
CA ALA A 28 2.86 -5.95 24.41
C ALA A 28 1.96 -6.12 23.18
N ARG A 29 1.27 -7.25 23.00
CA ARG A 29 0.31 -7.44 21.89
C ARG A 29 -0.96 -6.57 21.97
N LEU A 30 -1.33 -6.11 23.17
CA LEU A 30 -2.48 -5.23 23.39
C LEU A 30 -2.13 -3.74 23.24
N ILE A 31 -0.92 -3.33 23.65
CA ILE A 31 -0.44 -1.94 23.56
C ILE A 31 0.20 -1.66 22.20
N THR A 32 1.01 -2.58 21.67
CA THR A 32 1.41 -2.52 20.27
C THR A 32 0.17 -2.80 19.43
N LYS A 33 -0.38 -1.76 18.80
CA LYS A 33 -1.20 -1.93 17.59
C LYS A 33 -0.38 -2.75 16.60
N GLN A 34 -0.62 -4.07 16.54
CA GLN A 34 -0.30 -4.80 15.33
C GLN A 34 -1.24 -4.24 14.26
N GLU A 35 -0.74 -3.31 13.46
CA GLU A 35 -1.30 -3.01 12.15
C GLU A 35 -1.14 -4.26 11.28
N ASN A 36 -2.02 -5.22 11.54
CA ASN A 36 -2.64 -6.04 10.53
C ASN A 36 -3.40 -5.07 9.62
N ASN A 37 -2.64 -4.31 8.83
CA ASN A 37 -3.10 -3.75 7.58
C ASN A 37 -3.79 -4.90 6.87
N ALA A 38 -5.13 -4.84 6.81
CA ALA A 38 -5.91 -5.79 6.06
C ALA A 38 -5.33 -5.81 4.64
N LEU A 39 -5.38 -6.96 3.96
CA LEU A 39 -4.72 -7.16 2.66
C LEU A 39 -5.00 -6.00 1.68
N ASN A 40 -6.18 -5.38 1.82
CA ASN A 40 -6.72 -4.33 0.96
C ASN A 40 -6.89 -2.98 1.71
N SER A 41 -6.07 -2.67 2.73
CA SER A 41 -6.11 -1.37 3.42
C SER A 41 -5.29 -0.29 2.71
N THR A 42 -5.69 0.98 2.87
CA THR A 42 -4.92 2.14 2.40
C THR A 42 -3.53 2.24 3.08
N PRO A 43 -2.56 2.97 2.49
CA PRO A 43 -1.22 3.07 3.07
C PRO A 43 -1.15 3.82 4.41
N THR A 44 -0.93 3.12 5.52
CA THR A 44 -0.64 3.75 6.81
C THR A 44 0.75 4.38 6.85
N PHE A 45 0.90 5.49 7.58
CA PHE A 45 2.19 6.12 7.91
C PHE A 45 2.71 5.52 9.22
N THR A 46 3.97 5.08 9.21
CA THR A 46 4.54 4.31 10.32
C THR A 46 5.95 4.82 10.67
N GLY A 47 6.31 4.75 11.95
CA GLY A 47 7.59 5.23 12.47
C GLY A 47 7.84 6.70 12.12
N HIS A 48 9.06 7.02 11.66
CA HIS A 48 9.44 8.39 11.27
C HIS A 48 8.50 9.04 10.23
N GLN A 49 7.79 8.26 9.40
CA GLN A 49 6.85 8.86 8.43
C GLN A 49 5.61 9.46 9.12
N GLU A 50 5.22 8.96 10.29
CA GLU A 50 4.09 9.50 11.06
C GLU A 50 4.40 10.91 11.57
N PHE A 51 5.60 11.10 12.16
CA PHE A 51 6.12 12.41 12.55
C PHE A 51 6.09 13.43 11.40
N TYR A 52 6.56 13.07 10.20
CA TYR A 52 6.51 13.98 9.06
C TYR A 52 5.09 14.29 8.58
N LYS A 53 4.17 13.30 8.59
CA LYS A 53 2.75 13.50 8.24
C LYS A 53 2.06 14.42 9.26
N ASP A 54 2.38 14.31 10.55
CA ASP A 54 1.82 15.18 11.58
C ASP A 54 2.47 16.57 11.62
N PHE A 55 3.76 16.68 11.30
CA PHE A 55 4.44 17.97 11.07
C PHE A 55 3.81 18.73 9.89
N ILE A 56 3.54 18.05 8.76
CA ILE A 56 2.83 18.63 7.62
C ILE A 56 1.47 19.15 8.07
N LEU A 57 0.65 18.34 8.74
CA LEU A 57 -0.66 18.77 9.25
C LEU A 57 -0.57 19.97 10.22
N ALA A 58 0.42 19.97 11.12
CA ALA A 58 0.63 21.03 12.10
C ALA A 58 1.13 22.36 11.47
N SER A 59 1.74 22.31 10.27
CA SER A 59 2.23 23.52 9.59
C SER A 59 1.12 24.45 9.10
N GLY A 60 -0.08 23.92 8.81
CA GLY A 60 -1.28 24.67 8.44
C GLY A 60 -1.18 25.52 7.17
N SER A 61 -0.06 25.49 6.44
CA SER A 61 0.28 26.50 5.43
C SER A 61 0.13 25.98 4.01
N HIS A 62 -0.85 26.51 3.27
CA HIS A 62 -1.05 26.20 1.85
C HIS A 62 0.18 26.53 0.97
N VAL A 63 0.92 27.58 1.32
CA VAL A 63 2.15 27.97 0.62
C VAL A 63 3.23 26.90 0.82
N PHE A 64 3.36 26.38 2.04
CA PHE A 64 4.26 25.26 2.32
C PHE A 64 3.81 23.98 1.59
N TYR A 65 2.52 23.68 1.54
CA TYR A 65 1.99 22.51 0.82
C TYR A 65 2.29 22.55 -0.68
N GLU A 66 2.06 23.68 -1.36
CA GLU A 66 2.37 23.80 -2.80
C GLU A 66 3.87 23.70 -3.08
N HIS A 67 4.73 24.37 -2.28
CA HIS A 67 6.17 24.20 -2.41
C HIS A 67 6.62 22.76 -2.15
N LEU A 68 6.07 22.09 -1.13
CA LEU A 68 6.39 20.70 -0.82
C LEU A 68 5.94 19.74 -1.92
N LYS A 69 4.74 19.92 -2.50
CA LYS A 69 4.30 19.17 -3.69
C LYS A 69 5.29 19.34 -4.84
N ASN A 70 5.64 20.58 -5.16
CA ASN A 70 6.50 20.89 -6.31
C ASN A 70 7.93 20.33 -6.13
N THR A 71 8.49 20.38 -4.92
CA THR A 71 9.77 19.72 -4.59
C THR A 71 9.66 18.19 -4.72
N ILE A 72 8.60 17.58 -4.18
CA ILE A 72 8.41 16.12 -4.30
C ILE A 72 8.24 15.69 -5.77
N ILE A 73 7.54 16.47 -6.58
CA ILE A 73 7.38 16.25 -8.03
C ILE A 73 8.74 16.35 -8.74
N LEU A 74 9.58 17.33 -8.39
CA LEU A 74 10.92 17.48 -8.95
C LEU A 74 11.78 16.24 -8.65
N GLU A 75 11.83 15.82 -7.39
CA GLU A 75 12.54 14.62 -6.93
C GLU A 75 12.05 13.35 -7.66
N ILE A 76 10.73 13.12 -7.74
CA ILE A 76 10.15 11.97 -8.44
C ILE A 76 10.58 11.96 -9.93
N ASN A 77 10.61 13.10 -10.59
CA ASN A 77 11.05 13.19 -11.99
C ASN A 77 12.55 12.91 -12.13
N GLN A 78 13.40 13.46 -11.26
CA GLN A 78 14.85 13.21 -11.28
C GLN A 78 15.20 11.74 -11.00
N LEU A 79 14.52 11.11 -10.05
CA LEU A 79 14.70 9.70 -9.70
C LEU A 79 14.14 8.74 -10.75
N SER A 80 13.06 9.12 -11.44
CA SER A 80 12.49 8.34 -12.55
C SER A 80 13.33 8.45 -13.83
N ALA A 81 14.03 9.58 -14.03
CA ALA A 81 14.97 9.81 -15.12
C ALA A 81 16.44 9.56 -14.71
N SER A 82 16.67 8.79 -13.65
CA SER A 82 18.01 8.57 -13.06
C SER A 82 18.95 7.89 -14.06
N SER A 83 20.05 8.57 -14.40
CA SER A 83 21.01 8.08 -15.39
C SER A 83 21.57 6.72 -15.04
N THR A 84 21.66 6.36 -13.75
CA THR A 84 22.15 5.07 -13.25
C THR A 84 21.50 3.83 -13.91
N PHE A 85 20.29 3.95 -14.45
CA PHE A 85 19.68 2.89 -15.27
C PHE A 85 20.00 3.03 -16.76
N ASN A 86 19.98 4.24 -17.32
CA ASN A 86 20.32 4.50 -18.73
C ASN A 86 21.80 4.16 -19.01
N ASP A 87 22.70 4.65 -18.17
CA ASP A 87 24.14 4.39 -18.20
C ASP A 87 24.44 2.88 -18.17
N PHE A 88 23.62 2.06 -17.49
CA PHE A 88 23.77 0.60 -17.49
C PHE A 88 23.32 -0.04 -18.81
N LEU A 89 22.22 0.45 -19.39
CA LEU A 89 21.62 -0.09 -20.62
C LEU A 89 22.34 0.36 -21.90
N GLU A 90 23.09 1.47 -21.86
CA GLU A 90 23.93 1.96 -22.96
C GLU A 90 25.31 1.26 -23.04
N ASN A 91 25.73 0.53 -21.99
CA ASN A 91 27.00 -0.19 -21.95
C ASN A 91 26.90 -1.57 -22.63
N GLU A 92 27.18 -1.65 -23.94
CA GLU A 92 27.15 -2.90 -24.73
C GLU A 92 28.09 -4.02 -24.22
N GLU A 93 29.08 -3.72 -23.38
CA GLU A 93 29.99 -4.71 -22.77
C GLU A 93 29.41 -5.43 -21.54
N ASN A 94 28.27 -4.97 -20.99
CA ASN A 94 27.62 -5.62 -19.86
C ASN A 94 26.87 -6.89 -20.30
N ASP A 95 27.42 -8.06 -19.96
CA ASP A 95 26.62 -9.27 -19.80
C ASP A 95 25.48 -8.95 -18.80
N PHE A 96 24.21 -9.23 -19.16
CA PHE A 96 23.01 -8.67 -18.52
C PHE A 96 22.71 -9.18 -17.09
N ASN A 97 23.72 -9.75 -16.45
CA ASN A 97 23.75 -10.20 -15.07
C ASN A 97 23.65 -9.01 -14.09
N VAL A 98 22.49 -8.89 -13.43
CA VAL A 98 22.22 -7.83 -12.45
C VAL A 98 23.08 -8.02 -11.20
N ASP A 99 24.13 -7.21 -11.06
CA ASP A 99 24.90 -7.17 -9.81
C ASP A 99 24.05 -6.68 -8.62
N SER A 100 24.42 -7.20 -7.45
CA SER A 100 23.99 -6.79 -6.13
C SER A 100 23.98 -5.27 -5.91
N THR A 101 24.93 -4.50 -6.44
CA THR A 101 24.95 -3.04 -6.30
C THR A 101 23.81 -2.39 -7.07
N MET A 102 23.63 -2.72 -8.35
CA MET A 102 22.52 -2.25 -9.20
C MET A 102 21.16 -2.57 -8.55
N ARG A 103 21.01 -3.79 -8.05
CA ARG A 103 19.77 -4.26 -7.38
C ARG A 103 19.47 -3.49 -6.10
N ASN A 104 20.49 -3.21 -5.29
CA ASN A 104 20.36 -2.39 -4.08
C ASN A 104 20.02 -0.92 -4.40
N SER A 105 20.59 -0.36 -5.47
CA SER A 105 20.24 0.98 -5.98
C SER A 105 18.79 1.03 -6.45
N TYR A 106 18.33 0.05 -7.25
CA TYR A 106 16.94 -0.07 -7.68
C TYR A 106 15.96 -0.21 -6.50
N PHE A 107 16.23 -1.11 -5.56
CA PHE A 107 15.42 -1.25 -4.33
C PHE A 107 15.34 0.05 -3.52
N SER A 108 16.46 0.77 -3.40
CA SER A 108 16.52 2.03 -2.65
C SER A 108 15.76 3.16 -3.36
N ASN A 109 15.96 3.32 -4.67
CA ASN A 109 15.28 4.32 -5.49
C ASN A 109 13.76 4.05 -5.51
N LEU A 110 13.33 2.81 -5.74
CA LEU A 110 11.91 2.44 -5.76
C LEU A 110 11.24 2.62 -4.39
N LYS A 111 11.95 2.34 -3.30
CA LYS A 111 11.50 2.60 -1.92
C LYS A 111 11.34 4.09 -1.64
N PHE A 112 12.27 4.93 -2.11
CA PHE A 112 12.21 6.38 -1.93
C PHE A 112 11.11 7.01 -2.80
N LEU A 113 11.02 6.65 -4.09
CA LEU A 113 9.92 7.02 -5.00
C LEU A 113 8.54 6.68 -4.42
N ARG A 114 8.36 5.46 -3.88
CA ARG A 114 7.10 5.06 -3.23
C ARG A 114 6.80 5.82 -1.94
N MET A 115 7.80 6.32 -1.24
CA MET A 115 7.65 7.14 -0.05
C MET A 115 7.25 8.58 -0.44
N LEU A 116 7.95 9.18 -1.40
CA LEU A 116 7.64 10.47 -2.00
C LEU A 116 6.22 10.51 -2.58
N ALA A 117 5.86 9.57 -3.46
CA ALA A 117 4.55 9.46 -4.08
C ALA A 117 3.40 9.35 -3.06
N LYS A 118 3.64 8.66 -1.93
CA LYS A 118 2.68 8.53 -0.83
C LYS A 118 2.46 9.86 -0.09
N PHE A 119 3.51 10.63 0.16
CA PHE A 119 3.38 11.97 0.73
C PHE A 119 2.72 12.94 -0.24
N LEU A 120 3.07 12.88 -1.53
CA LEU A 120 2.44 13.69 -2.57
C LEU A 120 0.93 13.47 -2.62
N GLY A 121 0.48 12.22 -2.71
CA GLY A 121 -0.95 11.88 -2.73
C GLY A 121 -1.67 12.23 -1.42
N PHE A 122 -0.99 12.11 -0.27
CA PHE A 122 -1.52 12.57 1.01
C PHE A 122 -1.78 14.08 1.05
N ILE A 123 -0.83 14.88 0.57
CA ILE A 123 -0.94 16.35 0.51
C ILE A 123 -2.01 16.75 -0.51
N GLU A 124 -2.02 16.13 -1.68
CA GLU A 124 -3.01 16.36 -2.73
C GLU A 124 -4.45 16.13 -2.23
N ALA A 125 -4.64 15.05 -1.46
CA ALA A 125 -5.94 14.73 -0.86
C ALA A 125 -6.31 15.62 0.35
N LEU A 126 -5.40 16.38 0.97
CA LEU A 126 -5.71 17.16 2.19
C LEU A 126 -6.91 18.08 2.02
N SER A 127 -6.97 18.80 0.90
CA SER A 127 -8.05 19.74 0.58
C SER A 127 -9.41 19.08 0.35
N TYR A 128 -9.45 17.76 0.23
CA TYR A 128 -10.55 17.00 -0.39
C TYR A 128 -10.98 15.74 0.38
N LYS A 129 -10.42 15.50 1.58
CA LYS A 129 -10.75 14.33 2.42
C LYS A 129 -12.20 14.30 2.86
N MET A 130 -13.00 13.49 2.18
CA MET A 130 -14.34 13.09 2.58
C MET A 130 -14.32 11.62 3.03
N ASP A 131 -14.87 11.34 4.22
CA ASP A 131 -15.03 9.97 4.69
C ASP A 131 -16.09 9.24 3.84
N SER A 132 -15.61 8.41 2.92
CA SER A 132 -16.38 7.73 1.86
C SER A 132 -17.58 6.89 2.34
N LYS A 133 -17.73 6.65 3.65
CA LYS A 133 -18.74 5.76 4.24
C LYS A 133 -20.13 6.40 4.44
N MET A 134 -20.29 7.71 4.27
CA MET A 134 -21.55 8.42 4.55
C MET A 134 -21.98 9.42 3.47
N VAL A 135 -21.37 9.40 2.29
CA VAL A 135 -21.64 10.37 1.21
C VAL A 135 -22.70 9.85 0.24
N SER A 136 -23.79 10.60 0.06
CA SER A 136 -24.84 10.28 -0.92
C SER A 136 -24.34 10.46 -2.37
N GLU A 137 -24.81 9.64 -3.30
CA GLU A 137 -24.48 9.74 -4.74
C GLU A 137 -24.65 11.14 -5.32
N GLY A 138 -25.68 11.88 -4.88
CA GLY A 138 -25.92 13.24 -5.37
C GLY A 138 -24.80 14.22 -5.00
N ILE A 139 -24.18 14.02 -3.83
CA ILE A 139 -23.03 14.81 -3.36
C ILE A 139 -21.77 14.39 -4.13
N ILE A 140 -21.58 13.08 -4.35
CA ILE A 140 -20.45 12.57 -5.16
C ILE A 140 -20.49 13.17 -6.57
N LYS A 141 -21.68 13.18 -7.21
CA LYS A 141 -21.88 13.76 -8.55
C LYS A 141 -21.61 15.28 -8.56
N ALA A 142 -22.14 16.03 -7.57
CA ALA A 142 -21.89 17.47 -7.44
C ALA A 142 -20.40 17.81 -7.21
N GLU A 143 -19.67 17.01 -6.43
CA GLU A 143 -18.23 17.18 -6.22
C GLU A 143 -17.42 16.83 -7.49
N ILE A 144 -17.80 15.80 -8.24
CA ILE A 144 -17.19 15.49 -9.55
C ILE A 144 -17.40 16.65 -10.54
N ASP A 145 -18.62 17.21 -10.64
CA ASP A 145 -18.90 18.35 -11.53
C ASP A 145 -18.15 19.62 -11.10
N THR A 146 -18.07 19.89 -9.79
CA THR A 146 -17.34 21.04 -9.24
C THR A 146 -15.83 20.91 -9.50
N ARG A 147 -15.27 19.71 -9.37
CA ARG A 147 -13.83 19.42 -9.55
C ARG A 147 -13.49 18.96 -10.97
N ARG A 148 -14.41 19.00 -11.93
CA ARG A 148 -14.27 18.41 -13.27
C ARG A 148 -13.04 18.88 -14.06
N TRP A 149 -12.58 20.10 -13.78
CA TRP A 149 -11.43 20.75 -14.43
C TRP A 149 -10.12 20.61 -13.63
N TYR A 150 -10.16 19.92 -12.49
CA TYR A 150 -8.98 19.67 -11.67
C TYR A 150 -7.95 18.82 -12.42
N GLN A 151 -6.69 19.25 -12.36
CA GLN A 151 -5.52 18.51 -12.82
C GLN A 151 -4.48 18.56 -11.70
N PRO A 152 -3.80 17.44 -11.36
CA PRO A 152 -2.70 17.47 -10.40
C PRO A 152 -1.52 18.27 -10.96
N ASN A 153 -0.62 18.76 -10.09
CA ASN A 153 0.55 19.56 -10.47
C ASN A 153 1.58 18.82 -11.38
N PHE A 154 1.33 17.57 -11.78
CA PHE A 154 2.22 16.75 -12.60
C PHE A 154 1.44 15.78 -13.51
N ASP A 155 1.87 15.66 -14.77
CA ASP A 155 1.17 14.87 -15.78
C ASP A 155 1.51 13.37 -15.68
N LEU A 156 0.87 12.68 -14.73
CA LEU A 156 0.83 11.22 -14.62
C LEU A 156 0.61 10.51 -15.97
N LYS A 157 -0.26 11.03 -16.83
CA LYS A 157 -0.60 10.37 -18.11
C LYS A 157 0.62 10.35 -19.04
N GLN A 158 1.32 11.47 -19.17
CA GLN A 158 2.57 11.56 -19.94
C GLN A 158 3.68 10.73 -19.31
N ILE A 159 3.76 10.64 -17.98
CA ILE A 159 4.78 9.80 -17.31
C ILE A 159 4.49 8.30 -17.57
N VAL A 160 3.23 7.84 -17.54
CA VAL A 160 2.89 6.45 -17.91
C VAL A 160 3.21 6.18 -19.39
N LEU A 161 2.83 7.09 -20.30
CA LEU A 161 3.10 6.95 -21.73
C LEU A 161 4.61 6.95 -22.04
N ARG A 162 5.40 7.73 -21.28
CA ARG A 162 6.87 7.71 -21.34
C ARG A 162 7.43 6.40 -20.80
N ALA A 163 6.93 5.89 -19.67
CA ALA A 163 7.37 4.60 -19.13
C ALA A 163 7.04 3.41 -20.06
N ILE A 164 5.98 3.49 -20.87
CA ILE A 164 5.73 2.56 -21.98
C ILE A 164 6.75 2.75 -23.11
N LYS A 165 7.11 4.00 -23.46
CA LYS A 165 8.11 4.30 -24.51
C LYS A 165 9.50 3.76 -24.18
N GLU A 166 9.92 3.93 -22.94
CA GLU A 166 11.25 3.62 -22.43
C GLU A 166 11.31 2.21 -21.81
N ASN A 167 10.17 1.53 -21.70
CA ASN A 167 9.99 0.20 -21.10
C ASN A 167 10.62 0.15 -19.69
N THR A 168 10.14 1.06 -18.84
CA THR A 168 10.54 1.29 -17.44
C THR A 168 9.36 1.18 -16.47
N LEU A 169 8.34 0.38 -16.83
CA LEU A 169 7.11 0.18 -16.06
C LEU A 169 7.37 -0.41 -14.67
N ILE A 170 8.42 -1.22 -14.47
CA ILE A 170 8.78 -1.71 -13.13
C ILE A 170 9.18 -0.59 -12.17
N LEU A 171 9.73 0.52 -12.69
CA LEU A 171 10.07 1.70 -11.89
C LEU A 171 8.84 2.58 -11.70
N ALA A 172 8.09 2.85 -12.77
CA ALA A 172 6.97 3.79 -12.76
C ALA A 172 5.74 3.29 -11.98
N ILE A 173 5.25 2.09 -12.30
CA ILE A 173 3.96 1.60 -11.79
C ILE A 173 3.93 1.48 -10.26
N PRO A 174 4.94 0.93 -9.57
CA PRO A 174 4.82 0.69 -8.12
C PRO A 174 4.80 1.97 -7.28
N TRP A 175 5.27 3.13 -7.78
CA TRP A 175 5.10 4.43 -7.11
C TRP A 175 3.82 5.15 -7.56
N MET A 176 3.42 5.05 -8.83
CA MET A 176 2.14 5.62 -9.31
C MET A 176 0.95 5.03 -8.58
N VAL A 177 0.91 3.70 -8.44
CA VAL A 177 -0.03 2.97 -7.58
C VAL A 177 -0.03 3.52 -6.15
N LYS A 178 1.13 3.94 -5.64
CA LYS A 178 1.25 4.48 -4.27
C LYS A 178 0.76 5.92 -4.12
N TYR A 179 0.87 6.75 -5.17
CA TYR A 179 0.20 8.05 -5.22
C TYR A 179 -1.33 7.87 -5.31
N ILE A 180 -1.83 7.09 -6.27
CA ILE A 180 -3.27 6.94 -6.52
C ILE A 180 -3.97 6.35 -5.29
N SER A 181 -3.37 5.37 -4.60
CA SER A 181 -3.91 4.76 -3.37
C SER A 181 -3.96 5.66 -2.13
N MET A 182 -3.52 6.92 -2.25
CA MET A 182 -3.63 7.96 -1.21
C MET A 182 -4.67 9.04 -1.55
N LEU A 183 -5.24 9.02 -2.75
CA LEU A 183 -6.28 9.95 -3.19
C LEU A 183 -7.63 9.63 -2.55
N ASP A 184 -8.52 10.62 -2.52
CA ASP A 184 -9.89 10.43 -2.05
C ASP A 184 -10.79 9.75 -3.11
N TYR A 185 -11.96 9.32 -2.65
CA TYR A 185 -12.97 8.61 -3.46
C TYR A 185 -13.43 9.42 -4.68
N VAL A 186 -13.51 10.76 -4.58
CA VAL A 186 -13.98 11.62 -5.68
C VAL A 186 -12.85 11.82 -6.69
N THR A 187 -11.63 12.14 -6.24
CA THR A 187 -10.52 12.47 -7.14
C THR A 187 -10.17 11.35 -8.12
N ILE A 188 -10.25 10.08 -7.71
CA ILE A 188 -10.03 8.92 -8.60
C ILE A 188 -11.10 8.83 -9.73
N ARG A 189 -12.28 9.43 -9.54
CA ARG A 189 -13.42 9.44 -10.47
C ARG A 189 -13.51 10.73 -11.30
N LEU A 190 -12.44 11.53 -11.36
CA LEU A 190 -12.37 12.72 -12.21
C LEU A 190 -11.90 12.33 -13.63
N PRO A 191 -12.35 13.01 -14.71
CA PRO A 191 -12.08 12.58 -16.09
C PRO A 191 -10.59 12.47 -16.45
N TYR A 192 -9.73 13.28 -15.81
CA TYR A 192 -8.29 13.16 -15.95
C TYR A 192 -7.79 11.79 -15.44
N PHE A 193 -8.17 11.43 -14.21
CA PHE A 193 -7.78 10.17 -13.58
C PHE A 193 -8.41 8.96 -14.26
N GLU A 194 -9.67 9.02 -14.69
CA GLU A 194 -10.28 7.97 -15.52
C GLU A 194 -9.41 7.67 -16.76
N SER A 195 -8.91 8.71 -17.44
CA SER A 195 -8.04 8.54 -18.61
C SER A 195 -6.62 8.02 -18.30
N VAL A 196 -6.18 8.06 -17.03
CA VAL A 196 -4.97 7.39 -16.53
C VAL A 196 -5.30 5.94 -16.16
N LEU A 197 -6.43 5.69 -15.50
CA LEU A 197 -6.89 4.35 -15.13
C LEU A 197 -7.11 3.47 -16.37
N GLU A 198 -7.66 3.99 -17.48
CA GLU A 198 -7.75 3.25 -18.75
C GLU A 198 -6.39 2.65 -19.17
N ILE A 199 -5.29 3.40 -19.01
CA ILE A 199 -3.95 2.96 -19.39
C ILE A 199 -3.43 1.92 -18.39
N LEU A 200 -3.73 2.07 -17.09
CA LEU A 200 -3.36 1.10 -16.05
C LEU A 200 -4.14 -0.23 -16.17
N PHE A 201 -5.44 -0.18 -16.46
CA PHE A 201 -6.28 -1.35 -16.75
C PHE A 201 -5.76 -2.12 -17.97
N TYR A 202 -5.36 -1.38 -19.01
CA TYR A 202 -4.76 -1.90 -20.22
C TYR A 202 -3.39 -2.56 -19.98
N ILE A 203 -2.49 -1.96 -19.18
CA ILE A 203 -1.20 -2.56 -18.80
C ILE A 203 -1.45 -3.87 -18.02
N TYR A 204 -2.39 -3.86 -17.09
CA TYR A 204 -2.81 -5.07 -16.36
C TYR A 204 -3.35 -6.15 -17.30
N TYR A 205 -4.16 -5.79 -18.30
CA TYR A 205 -4.69 -6.74 -19.29
C TYR A 205 -3.59 -7.34 -20.19
N ALA A 206 -2.64 -6.52 -20.68
CA ALA A 206 -1.53 -6.98 -21.51
C ALA A 206 -0.64 -7.99 -20.76
N ILE A 207 -0.29 -7.69 -19.50
CA ILE A 207 0.52 -8.56 -18.64
C ILE A 207 -0.22 -9.87 -18.29
N ASN A 208 -1.55 -9.83 -18.16
CA ASN A 208 -2.34 -11.03 -17.90
C ASN A 208 -2.54 -11.93 -19.14
N THR A 209 -2.55 -11.37 -20.35
CA THR A 209 -2.68 -12.15 -21.59
C THR A 209 -1.34 -12.71 -22.07
N GLN A 210 -0.24 -11.98 -21.89
CA GLN A 210 1.13 -12.45 -22.16
C GLN A 210 1.77 -13.10 -20.90
N TRP A 211 1.14 -14.17 -20.40
CA TRP A 211 1.61 -14.88 -19.21
C TRP A 211 2.93 -15.61 -19.47
N GLU A 212 4.01 -14.98 -19.06
CA GLU A 212 5.35 -15.54 -18.96
C GLU A 212 5.84 -15.36 -17.51
N PRO A 213 6.56 -16.33 -16.93
CA PRO A 213 6.96 -16.30 -15.52
C PRO A 213 8.18 -15.38 -15.27
N ASN A 214 8.04 -14.09 -15.60
CA ASN A 214 9.05 -13.05 -15.36
C ASN A 214 8.69 -12.25 -14.08
N PRO A 215 9.59 -12.10 -13.09
CA PRO A 215 9.29 -11.39 -11.84
C PRO A 215 8.97 -9.90 -12.03
N ASN A 216 9.47 -9.26 -13.10
CA ASN A 216 9.15 -7.88 -13.48
C ASN A 216 7.66 -7.73 -13.84
N LYS A 217 7.12 -8.65 -14.64
CA LYS A 217 5.68 -8.73 -14.95
C LYS A 217 4.86 -8.98 -13.68
N VAL A 218 5.38 -9.77 -12.74
CA VAL A 218 4.71 -10.12 -11.47
C VAL A 218 4.62 -8.93 -10.49
N ILE A 219 5.67 -8.11 -10.31
CA ILE A 219 5.59 -6.91 -9.44
C ILE A 219 4.57 -5.89 -9.97
N ILE A 220 4.53 -5.66 -11.29
CA ILE A 220 3.55 -4.76 -11.92
C ILE A 220 2.13 -5.32 -11.70
N LYS A 221 1.90 -6.62 -11.97
CA LYS A 221 0.60 -7.28 -11.76
C LYS A 221 0.11 -7.17 -10.31
N PHE A 222 0.97 -7.43 -9.32
CA PHE A 222 0.57 -7.32 -7.90
C PHE A 222 0.33 -5.88 -7.45
N CYS A 223 1.08 -4.89 -7.96
CA CYS A 223 0.84 -3.49 -7.63
C CYS A 223 -0.51 -2.99 -8.22
N LEU A 224 -0.81 -3.34 -9.48
CA LEU A 224 -2.08 -2.96 -10.12
C LEU A 224 -3.28 -3.70 -9.53
N GLY A 225 -3.16 -5.01 -9.28
CA GLY A 225 -4.21 -5.78 -8.58
C GLY A 225 -4.52 -5.20 -7.20
N TRP A 226 -3.49 -4.79 -6.45
CA TRP A 226 -3.67 -4.16 -5.14
C TRP A 226 -4.37 -2.80 -5.24
N LEU A 227 -4.12 -2.02 -6.30
CA LEU A 227 -4.83 -0.75 -6.52
C LEU A 227 -6.34 -0.98 -6.71
N PHE A 228 -6.73 -2.03 -7.44
CA PHE A 228 -8.11 -2.26 -7.86
C PHE A 228 -9.02 -2.85 -6.77
N GLU A 229 -8.44 -3.47 -5.74
CA GLU A 229 -9.17 -4.01 -4.59
C GLU A 229 -9.28 -3.05 -3.39
N LEU A 230 -8.74 -1.82 -3.49
CA LEU A 230 -8.83 -0.83 -2.41
C LEU A 230 -10.27 -0.31 -2.22
N PRO A 231 -10.74 -0.08 -0.98
CA PRO A 231 -12.16 0.21 -0.68
C PRO A 231 -12.68 1.56 -1.18
N HIS A 232 -11.80 2.45 -1.68
CA HIS A 232 -12.17 3.72 -2.30
C HIS A 232 -12.10 3.67 -3.84
N PHE A 233 -11.50 2.62 -4.40
CA PHE A 233 -11.33 2.44 -5.84
C PHE A 233 -12.66 2.04 -6.51
N PRO A 234 -12.98 2.52 -7.72
CA PRO A 234 -14.12 2.03 -8.48
C PRO A 234 -13.80 0.69 -9.15
N SER A 235 -13.93 -0.43 -8.44
CA SER A 235 -13.66 -1.77 -9.01
C SER A 235 -14.54 -2.08 -10.23
N GLU A 236 -15.75 -1.52 -10.28
CA GLU A 236 -16.65 -1.56 -11.44
C GLU A 236 -16.04 -0.95 -12.71
N SER A 237 -15.21 0.10 -12.60
CA SER A 237 -14.63 0.77 -13.78
C SER A 237 -13.73 -0.17 -14.60
N TYR A 238 -13.06 -1.13 -13.97
CA TYR A 238 -12.27 -2.14 -14.70
C TYR A 238 -13.17 -3.08 -15.52
N TYR A 239 -14.26 -3.57 -14.92
CA TYR A 239 -15.19 -4.48 -15.59
C TYR A 239 -16.00 -3.77 -16.68
N ASN A 240 -16.41 -2.52 -16.44
CA ASN A 240 -17.09 -1.68 -17.43
C ASN A 240 -16.15 -1.30 -18.59
N TRP A 241 -14.87 -1.05 -18.32
CA TRP A 241 -13.86 -0.87 -19.36
C TRP A 241 -13.67 -2.15 -20.20
N LEU A 242 -13.61 -3.31 -19.54
CA LEU A 242 -13.44 -4.62 -20.19
C LEU A 242 -14.68 -5.03 -21.02
N SER A 243 -15.90 -4.69 -20.59
CA SER A 243 -17.12 -4.98 -21.36
C SER A 243 -17.32 -4.03 -22.54
N ASN A 244 -16.90 -2.77 -22.41
CA ASN A 244 -17.02 -1.76 -23.48
C ASN A 244 -15.90 -1.86 -24.53
N THR A 245 -14.77 -2.51 -24.21
CA THR A 245 -13.59 -2.56 -25.09
C THR A 245 -13.39 -3.96 -25.68
N SER A 246 -13.70 -4.14 -26.96
CA SER A 246 -13.40 -5.38 -27.70
C SER A 246 -11.90 -5.69 -27.69
N SER A 247 -11.52 -6.96 -27.53
CA SER A 247 -10.11 -7.39 -27.56
C SER A 247 -9.39 -7.04 -28.86
N ALA A 248 -10.13 -6.97 -29.98
CA ALA A 248 -9.63 -6.52 -31.27
C ALA A 248 -9.37 -4.99 -31.33
N ASP A 249 -9.96 -4.21 -30.43
CA ASP A 249 -9.72 -2.77 -30.30
C ASP A 249 -8.68 -2.47 -29.22
N ILE A 250 -8.54 -3.34 -28.20
CA ILE A 250 -7.35 -3.36 -27.31
C ILE A 250 -6.09 -3.59 -28.14
N SER A 251 -6.08 -4.57 -29.06
CA SER A 251 -4.92 -4.85 -29.91
C SER A 251 -4.64 -3.79 -30.99
N LYS A 252 -5.67 -3.05 -31.45
CA LYS A 252 -5.46 -1.83 -32.26
C LYS A 252 -4.89 -0.69 -31.41
N ARG A 253 -5.40 -0.45 -30.20
CA ARG A 253 -4.88 0.57 -29.27
C ARG A 253 -3.44 0.28 -28.84
N LEU A 254 -3.07 -1.01 -28.69
CA LEU A 254 -1.69 -1.48 -28.62
C LEU A 254 -0.88 -0.93 -29.79
N ASN A 255 -1.18 -1.37 -31.00
CA ASN A 255 -0.36 -1.02 -32.17
C ASN A 255 -0.37 0.49 -32.48
N SER A 256 -1.50 1.20 -32.29
CA SER A 256 -1.57 2.63 -32.56
C SER A 256 -0.76 3.45 -31.56
N ASN A 257 -0.90 3.18 -30.27
CA ASN A 257 -0.19 3.94 -29.24
C ASN A 257 1.30 3.58 -29.25
N TRP A 258 1.64 2.30 -29.37
CA TRP A 258 3.03 1.83 -29.44
C TRP A 258 3.78 2.41 -30.64
N ASN A 259 3.19 2.37 -31.84
CA ASN A 259 3.85 2.87 -33.06
C ASN A 259 3.94 4.40 -33.06
N HIS A 260 2.92 5.13 -32.58
CA HIS A 260 2.98 6.59 -32.47
C HIS A 260 4.00 7.04 -31.40
N VAL A 261 4.22 6.22 -30.38
CA VAL A 261 5.25 6.43 -29.36
C VAL A 261 6.67 6.21 -29.90
N GLN A 262 6.90 5.17 -30.71
CA GLN A 262 8.21 4.91 -31.32
C GLN A 262 8.56 5.92 -32.42
N ASN A 263 7.61 6.32 -33.27
CA ASN A 263 7.83 7.29 -34.36
C ASN A 263 8.25 8.71 -33.93
N GLY A 264 8.36 8.98 -32.62
CA GLY A 264 8.92 10.23 -32.08
C GLY A 264 10.45 10.34 -32.08
N LYS A 265 11.18 9.49 -32.83
CA LYS A 265 12.62 9.60 -33.13
C LYS A 265 12.88 9.12 -34.58
N THR A 266 12.63 9.97 -35.56
CA THR A 266 12.86 9.64 -36.99
C THR A 266 13.69 10.71 -37.70
N ASP A 267 14.95 10.88 -37.28
CA ASP A 267 15.98 11.52 -38.10
C ASP A 267 17.01 10.48 -38.55
N SER A 268 16.86 10.04 -39.79
CA SER A 268 17.82 9.39 -40.69
C SER A 268 18.87 8.40 -40.12
N ASN A 269 18.75 7.15 -40.60
CA ASN A 269 19.88 6.34 -41.10
C ASN A 269 21.00 5.92 -40.13
N LEU A 270 20.72 4.94 -39.28
CA LEU A 270 21.63 3.80 -39.14
C LEU A 270 20.83 2.49 -39.12
N GLY A 271 21.42 1.41 -39.64
CA GLY A 271 20.69 0.16 -39.91
C GLY A 271 20.96 -0.95 -38.90
N LYS A 272 20.05 -1.95 -38.93
CA LYS A 272 19.93 -3.16 -38.07
C LYS A 272 19.10 -2.95 -36.80
N ASN A 273 18.30 -3.98 -36.51
CA ASN A 273 17.46 -4.07 -35.32
C ASN A 273 18.32 -4.48 -34.12
N GLN A 274 18.99 -3.52 -33.47
CA GLN A 274 19.35 -3.69 -32.06
C GLN A 274 18.14 -3.28 -31.24
N LEU A 275 17.52 -4.24 -30.55
CA LEU A 275 16.70 -3.89 -29.39
C LEU A 275 17.70 -3.39 -28.34
N THR A 276 17.68 -2.08 -28.05
CA THR A 276 18.36 -1.57 -26.86
C THR A 276 17.77 -2.31 -25.66
N PRO A 277 18.61 -2.90 -24.78
CA PRO A 277 18.11 -3.58 -23.60
C PRO A 277 17.30 -2.58 -22.78
N SER A 278 16.18 -3.02 -22.20
CA SER A 278 15.30 -2.13 -21.44
C SER A 278 15.13 -2.60 -20.00
N LEU A 279 14.78 -1.68 -19.11
CA LEU A 279 14.76 -1.96 -17.67
C LEU A 279 13.73 -3.02 -17.29
N ASP A 280 12.60 -3.09 -18.02
CA ASP A 280 11.57 -4.11 -17.83
C ASP A 280 11.98 -5.51 -18.34
N ASP A 281 13.00 -5.62 -19.20
CA ASP A 281 13.54 -6.91 -19.69
C ASP A 281 14.59 -7.51 -18.75
N VAL A 282 15.32 -6.66 -18.01
CA VAL A 282 16.42 -7.04 -17.11
C VAL A 282 15.87 -7.62 -15.79
N GLU A 283 16.27 -8.84 -15.41
CA GLU A 283 15.74 -9.55 -14.24
C GLU A 283 16.28 -9.00 -12.89
N ILE A 284 15.86 -7.78 -12.55
CA ILE A 284 16.27 -7.03 -11.35
C ILE A 284 15.38 -7.31 -10.12
N VAL A 285 14.22 -7.95 -10.31
CA VAL A 285 13.18 -8.11 -9.27
C VAL A 285 13.35 -9.41 -8.48
N ASP A 286 14.16 -9.35 -7.43
CA ASP A 286 14.29 -10.42 -6.43
C ASP A 286 12.99 -10.70 -5.65
N GLN A 287 12.92 -11.87 -5.01
CA GLN A 287 11.91 -12.19 -4.00
C GLN A 287 11.85 -11.12 -2.88
N THR A 288 12.98 -10.56 -2.47
CA THR A 288 13.05 -9.50 -1.44
C THR A 288 12.35 -8.21 -1.87
N ILE A 289 12.51 -7.84 -3.14
CA ILE A 289 11.83 -6.72 -3.81
C ILE A 289 10.32 -7.00 -3.84
N LEU A 290 9.90 -8.19 -4.29
CA LEU A 290 8.50 -8.62 -4.32
C LEU A 290 7.83 -8.58 -2.93
N TYR A 291 8.44 -9.18 -1.90
CA TYR A 291 7.90 -9.16 -0.54
C TYR A 291 7.84 -7.77 0.11
N THR A 292 8.63 -6.80 -0.38
CA THR A 292 8.65 -5.43 0.16
C THR A 292 7.67 -4.49 -0.55
N PHE A 293 7.40 -4.72 -1.84
CA PHE A 293 6.60 -3.82 -2.65
C PHE A 293 5.17 -4.30 -2.95
N CYS A 294 4.88 -5.59 -2.80
CA CYS A 294 3.54 -6.17 -2.98
C CYS A 294 2.83 -6.34 -1.62
N PRO A 295 1.80 -5.53 -1.27
CA PRO A 295 1.19 -5.57 0.06
C PRO A 295 0.54 -6.91 0.40
N TYR A 296 -0.05 -7.59 -0.59
CA TYR A 296 -0.49 -8.98 -0.47
C TYR A 296 0.60 -9.90 0.04
N LEU A 297 1.80 -9.84 -0.56
CA LEU A 297 2.90 -10.73 -0.21
C LEU A 297 3.48 -10.41 1.17
N GLU A 298 3.41 -9.16 1.63
CA GLU A 298 3.71 -8.81 3.03
C GLU A 298 2.69 -9.44 4.00
N GLY A 299 1.39 -9.35 3.69
CA GLY A 299 0.32 -9.97 4.48
C GLY A 299 0.40 -11.50 4.50
N PHE A 300 0.54 -12.14 3.34
CA PHE A 300 0.77 -13.59 3.23
C PHE A 300 2.05 -14.01 3.92
N ARG A 301 3.16 -13.26 3.80
CA ARG A 301 4.42 -13.56 4.52
C ARG A 301 4.22 -13.48 6.04
N LYS A 302 3.48 -12.49 6.56
CA LYS A 302 3.13 -12.41 7.99
C LYS A 302 2.35 -13.66 8.42
N LEU A 303 1.26 -13.99 7.72
CA LEU A 303 0.41 -15.16 8.01
C LEU A 303 1.17 -16.50 7.93
N LEU A 304 2.02 -16.67 6.90
CA LEU A 304 2.87 -17.85 6.75
C LEU A 304 3.96 -17.90 7.82
N SER A 305 4.52 -16.76 8.23
CA SER A 305 5.52 -16.70 9.31
C SER A 305 4.93 -17.00 10.70
N THR A 306 3.65 -16.69 10.93
CA THR A 306 2.92 -17.13 12.15
C THR A 306 2.53 -18.61 12.12
N ASN A 307 2.53 -19.24 10.95
CA ASN A 307 2.26 -20.68 10.79
C ASN A 307 3.55 -21.52 10.63
N SER A 308 4.71 -20.89 10.44
CA SER A 308 6.01 -21.56 10.37
C SER A 308 6.45 -21.99 11.77
N LEU A 309 6.63 -23.31 11.96
CA LEU A 309 6.76 -23.94 13.28
C LEU A 309 8.00 -23.53 14.10
N ASN A 310 8.92 -22.75 13.52
CA ASN A 310 10.17 -22.32 14.14
C ASN A 310 10.08 -20.95 14.85
N SER A 311 8.89 -20.35 14.99
CA SER A 311 8.64 -19.23 15.90
C SER A 311 7.58 -19.59 16.93
N GLY A 312 7.83 -19.32 18.21
CA GLY A 312 6.99 -19.74 19.35
C GLY A 312 5.61 -19.07 19.46
N ASN A 313 5.10 -18.49 18.38
CA ASN A 313 3.79 -17.89 18.26
C ASN A 313 2.84 -18.81 17.49
N VAL A 314 2.64 -20.04 17.99
CA VAL A 314 1.54 -20.91 17.51
C VAL A 314 0.26 -20.08 17.48
N ALA A 315 -0.35 -19.95 16.30
CA ALA A 315 -1.68 -19.40 16.13
C ALA A 315 -2.69 -20.34 16.78
N LYS A 316 -2.76 -20.29 18.12
CA LYS A 316 -3.64 -21.15 18.93
C LYS A 316 -5.06 -20.81 18.55
N HIS A 317 -5.67 -21.73 17.82
CA HIS A 317 -7.07 -21.76 17.47
C HIS A 317 -7.89 -21.33 18.70
N ILE A 318 -8.55 -20.16 18.61
CA ILE A 318 -9.50 -19.74 19.64
C ILE A 318 -10.73 -20.61 19.41
N THR A 319 -10.68 -21.83 19.95
CA THR A 319 -11.86 -22.67 20.07
C THR A 319 -12.83 -21.91 20.96
N PRO A 320 -13.99 -21.46 20.43
CA PRO A 320 -15.01 -20.90 21.30
C PRO A 320 -15.43 -22.01 22.26
N LEU A 321 -15.22 -21.80 23.55
CA LEU A 321 -15.80 -22.65 24.58
C LEU A 321 -17.31 -22.38 24.60
N SER A 322 -18.04 -23.04 23.69
CA SER A 322 -19.49 -23.14 23.78
C SER A 322 -19.83 -23.62 25.17
N THR A 323 -20.52 -22.76 25.94
CA THR A 323 -20.98 -23.08 27.28
C THR A 323 -21.91 -24.28 27.21
N VAL A 324 -21.45 -25.44 27.65
CA VAL A 324 -22.24 -26.67 27.65
C VAL A 324 -23.39 -26.49 28.64
N GLU A 325 -24.60 -26.38 28.11
CA GLU A 325 -25.83 -26.20 28.89
C GLU A 325 -26.00 -27.37 29.87
N ASN A 326 -25.83 -27.10 31.17
CA ASN A 326 -26.05 -28.06 32.25
C ASN A 326 -26.65 -27.35 33.47
N SER A 327 -27.85 -27.80 33.87
CA SER A 327 -28.58 -27.47 35.11
C SER A 327 -28.60 -25.99 35.55
N VAL A 328 -29.73 -25.34 35.26
CA VAL A 328 -29.94 -23.87 35.37
C VAL A 328 -29.91 -23.33 36.81
N ASP A 329 -30.54 -23.98 37.78
CA ASP A 329 -30.90 -23.30 39.05
C ASP A 329 -29.80 -23.24 40.13
N VAL A 330 -28.81 -24.14 40.09
CA VAL A 330 -27.70 -24.18 41.08
C VAL A 330 -26.48 -23.40 40.58
N THR A 331 -26.32 -23.27 39.27
CA THR A 331 -25.20 -22.59 38.63
C THR A 331 -25.33 -21.07 38.71
N GLU A 332 -26.54 -20.52 38.51
CA GLU A 332 -26.74 -19.08 38.33
C GLU A 332 -26.32 -18.23 39.55
N LYS A 333 -26.63 -18.66 40.78
CA LYS A 333 -26.19 -17.94 42.00
C LYS A 333 -24.68 -17.98 42.19
N LYS A 334 -24.05 -19.13 41.92
CA LYS A 334 -22.60 -19.29 42.03
C LYS A 334 -21.87 -18.46 40.98
N LEU A 335 -22.42 -18.41 39.76
CA LEU A 335 -21.94 -17.58 38.66
C LEU A 335 -22.07 -16.08 38.99
N LYS A 336 -23.19 -15.65 39.57
CA LYS A 336 -23.39 -14.25 40.02
C LYS A 336 -22.35 -13.83 41.06
N CYS A 337 -22.14 -14.60 42.12
CA CYS A 337 -21.08 -14.29 43.09
C CYS A 337 -19.68 -14.26 42.47
N GLN A 338 -19.36 -15.16 41.52
CA GLN A 338 -18.07 -15.14 40.81
C GLN A 338 -17.91 -13.92 39.88
N LEU A 339 -18.99 -13.46 39.25
CA LEU A 339 -19.00 -12.25 38.42
C LEU A 339 -18.91 -10.97 39.27
N GLU A 340 -19.58 -10.93 40.42
CA GLU A 340 -19.48 -9.86 41.42
C GLU A 340 -18.05 -9.78 42.00
N GLU A 341 -17.49 -10.90 42.45
CA GLU A 341 -16.12 -10.99 42.96
C GLU A 341 -15.09 -10.58 41.89
N ALA A 342 -15.25 -11.02 40.64
CA ALA A 342 -14.40 -10.59 39.53
C ALA A 342 -14.55 -9.08 39.23
N PHE A 343 -15.78 -8.56 39.23
CA PHE A 343 -16.05 -7.14 39.02
C PHE A 343 -15.39 -6.28 40.10
N PHE A 344 -15.60 -6.58 41.39
CA PHE A 344 -14.97 -5.84 42.48
C PHE A 344 -13.44 -5.97 42.46
N ASN A 345 -12.90 -7.13 42.06
CA ASN A 345 -11.46 -7.29 41.90
C ASN A 345 -10.85 -6.40 40.80
N CYS A 346 -11.62 -6.00 39.79
CA CYS A 346 -11.22 -5.01 38.79
C CYS A 346 -11.46 -3.54 39.21
N GLN A 347 -12.15 -3.28 40.33
CA GLN A 347 -12.42 -1.92 40.81
C GLN A 347 -11.41 -1.43 41.87
N PRO A 348 -11.12 -0.11 41.94
CA PRO A 348 -10.24 0.46 42.95
C PRO A 348 -10.83 0.37 44.36
N VAL A 349 -9.96 0.37 45.37
CA VAL A 349 -10.29 0.07 46.78
C VAL A 349 -11.37 0.99 47.37
N SER A 350 -11.46 2.24 46.91
CA SER A 350 -12.51 3.19 47.32
C SER A 350 -13.92 2.71 46.96
N VAL A 351 -14.09 2.03 45.82
CA VAL A 351 -15.39 1.52 45.36
C VAL A 351 -15.80 0.29 46.16
N ARG A 352 -14.86 -0.61 46.49
CA ARG A 352 -15.14 -1.80 47.33
C ARG A 352 -15.67 -1.40 48.72
N LYS A 353 -15.00 -0.43 49.36
CA LYS A 353 -15.41 0.18 50.64
C LYS A 353 -16.72 0.98 50.62
N THR A 354 -17.45 0.99 49.51
CA THR A 354 -18.78 1.59 49.39
C THR A 354 -19.87 0.51 49.26
N VAL A 355 -19.51 -0.78 49.23
CA VAL A 355 -20.41 -1.94 49.07
C VAL A 355 -20.19 -3.00 50.17
N GLU A 356 -18.99 -3.04 50.77
CA GLU A 356 -18.73 -3.63 52.10
C GLU A 356 -19.31 -2.78 53.24
#